data_AF-A0AAV8A3S9-F1
#
_entry.id   AF-A0AAV8A3S9-F1
#
_cell.length_a   1.000
_cell.length_b   1.000
_cell.length_c   1.000
_cell.angle_alpha   90.00
_cell.angle_beta   90.00
_cell.angle_gamma   90.00
#
_symmetry.space_group_name_H-M   'P 1'
#
loop_
_entity.id
_entity.type
_entity.pdbx_description
1 polymer ?
#
loop_
_entity_poly.entity_id
_entity_poly.type
_entity_poly.pdbx_seq_one_letter_code
_entity_poly.pdbx_strand_id
1 'polypeptide(L)'
;MQEIQKKEEEKTILDRMNKNEQYFLEMLNTISSRVYFREYFEPPKVHKYMKKKERKENQKKRNEMVKQNKMQHYDPFQAYSIKEMQLLVDKQDNEKASLSRKRKHRLGEKRLMKDLLPKTKQLKRKLSAIKRQKEQNKKKNKQKMLEIAKRGRERDRKIKRNKNKGIVSKQTDNVRFSMIKFGGKRKQDIKRASLKTELKRAEKIQQEIKKTENGKMDIELKSQLMKNALNKVKGVKVKDDVKKIKKTMKRVKKRKEKSKQKWKERKSQQRKELKRKMKQREINLKKKKVRGKK
;
A
#
# COMPACT_ATOMS: atom_id res chain seq x y z
N MET A 1 -52.07 66.45 -2.24
CA MET A 1 -53.00 65.30 -2.11
C MET A 1 -52.34 63.98 -2.51
N GLN A 2 -51.78 63.84 -3.72
CA GLN A 2 -51.18 62.58 -4.19
C GLN A 2 -49.96 62.10 -3.35
N GLU A 3 -49.14 63.00 -2.82
CA GLU A 3 -47.98 62.62 -1.99
C GLU A 3 -48.36 62.11 -0.60
N ILE A 4 -49.49 62.57 -0.06
CA ILE A 4 -49.98 62.12 1.25
C ILE A 4 -50.50 60.69 1.14
N GLN A 5 -51.25 60.40 0.07
CA GLN A 5 -51.73 59.05 -0.24
C GLN A 5 -50.57 58.06 -0.44
N LYS A 6 -49.51 58.45 -1.16
CA LYS A 6 -48.30 57.61 -1.30
C LYS A 6 -47.63 57.31 0.03
N LYS A 7 -47.50 58.30 0.92
CA LYS A 7 -46.90 58.11 2.25
C LYS A 7 -47.75 57.21 3.15
N GLU A 8 -49.07 57.26 3.03
CA GLU A 8 -49.97 56.36 3.74
C GLU A 8 -49.86 54.94 3.20
N GLU A 9 -49.83 54.75 1.88
CA GLU A 9 -49.62 53.45 1.25
C GLU A 9 -48.29 52.82 1.66
N GLU A 10 -47.19 53.58 1.65
CA GLU A 10 -45.87 53.10 2.10
C GLU A 10 -45.88 52.62 3.56
N LYS A 11 -46.55 53.35 4.46
CA LYS A 11 -46.72 52.92 5.86
C LYS A 11 -47.51 51.63 5.97
N THR A 12 -48.59 51.47 5.19
CA THR A 12 -49.37 50.23 5.22
C THR A 12 -48.58 49.02 4.69
N ILE A 13 -47.72 49.22 3.70
CA ILE A 13 -46.84 48.17 3.17
C ILE A 13 -45.83 47.77 4.24
N LEU A 14 -45.19 48.75 4.90
CA LEU A 14 -44.20 48.49 5.93
C LEU A 14 -44.81 47.73 7.13
N ASP A 15 -46.01 48.11 7.56
CA ASP A 15 -46.72 47.41 8.63
C ASP A 15 -47.10 45.98 8.25
N ARG A 16 -47.48 45.74 6.99
CA ARG A 16 -47.74 44.38 6.48
C ARG A 16 -46.45 43.55 6.41
N MET A 17 -45.31 44.15 6.06
CA MET A 17 -44.02 43.47 6.06
C MET A 17 -43.59 43.09 7.48
N ASN A 18 -43.73 44.01 8.43
CA ASN A 18 -43.39 43.76 9.83
C ASN A 18 -44.29 42.69 10.48
N LYS A 19 -45.60 42.71 10.18
CA LYS A 19 -46.53 41.66 10.66
C LYS A 19 -46.16 40.27 10.16
N ASN A 20 -45.56 40.17 8.97
CA ASN A 20 -45.17 38.91 8.35
C ASN A 20 -43.67 38.59 8.51
N GLU A 21 -42.91 39.40 9.26
CA GLU A 21 -41.46 39.24 9.42
C GLU A 21 -41.10 37.86 9.97
N GLN A 22 -41.85 37.40 10.99
CA GLN A 22 -41.64 36.07 11.57
C GLN A 22 -41.84 34.94 10.57
N TYR A 23 -42.83 35.05 9.68
CA TYR A 23 -43.08 34.08 8.62
C TYR A 23 -41.91 34.02 7.62
N PHE A 24 -41.34 35.17 7.25
CA PHE A 24 -40.16 35.21 6.38
C PHE A 24 -38.91 34.66 7.08
N LEU A 25 -38.71 34.94 8.36
CA LEU A 25 -37.60 34.38 9.14
C LEU A 25 -37.72 32.85 9.29
N GLU A 26 -38.92 32.34 9.51
CA GLU A 26 -39.18 30.89 9.58
C GLU A 26 -38.95 30.23 8.21
N MET A 27 -39.39 30.85 7.12
CA MET A 27 -39.12 30.37 5.76
C MET A 27 -37.61 30.31 5.45
N LEU A 28 -36.86 31.36 5.82
CA LEU A 28 -35.40 31.39 5.67
C LEU A 28 -34.70 30.33 6.52
N ASN A 29 -35.23 30.00 7.70
CA ASN A 29 -34.70 28.95 8.57
C ASN A 29 -35.06 27.54 8.10
N THR A 30 -36.17 27.38 7.38
CA THR A 30 -36.63 26.09 6.86
C THR A 30 -35.70 25.59 5.75
N ILE A 31 -35.20 26.50 4.92
CA ILE A 31 -34.27 26.17 3.84
C ILE A 31 -32.85 26.27 4.39
N SER A 32 -32.13 25.14 4.42
CA SER A 32 -30.76 25.12 4.91
C SER A 32 -29.90 26.19 4.23
N SER A 33 -29.16 26.96 5.03
CA SER A 33 -28.18 27.95 4.54
C SER A 33 -27.18 27.39 3.51
N ARG A 34 -27.00 26.06 3.46
CA ARG A 34 -26.21 25.37 2.42
C ARG A 34 -26.77 25.52 1.01
N VAL A 35 -28.07 25.77 0.85
CA VAL A 35 -28.72 25.95 -0.46
C VAL A 35 -28.37 27.32 -1.04
N TYR A 36 -28.42 28.37 -0.21
CA TYR A 36 -28.10 29.74 -0.61
C TYR A 36 -26.59 30.00 -0.67
N PHE A 37 -25.81 29.45 0.26
CA PHE A 37 -24.37 29.68 0.38
C PHE A 37 -23.55 28.46 -0.06
N ARG A 38 -23.93 27.85 -1.17
CA ARG A 38 -23.30 26.60 -1.66
C ARG A 38 -21.79 26.73 -1.85
N GLU A 39 -21.32 27.90 -2.29
CA GLU A 39 -19.90 28.18 -2.54
C GLU A 39 -19.05 28.24 -1.26
N TYR A 40 -19.65 28.61 -0.12
CA TYR A 40 -18.95 28.71 1.17
C TYR A 40 -18.89 27.37 1.92
N PHE A 41 -19.88 26.49 1.69
CA PHE A 41 -19.96 25.18 2.34
C PHE A 41 -19.38 24.04 1.51
N GLU A 42 -19.15 24.23 0.20
CA GLU A 42 -18.35 23.28 -0.57
C GLU A 42 -16.90 23.38 -0.10
N PRO A 43 -16.32 22.30 0.49
CA PRO A 43 -14.93 22.33 0.91
C PRO A 43 -14.10 22.71 -0.33
N PRO A 44 -13.18 23.68 -0.21
CA PRO A 44 -12.43 24.19 -1.35
C PRO A 44 -11.88 23.00 -2.11
N LYS A 45 -12.08 22.95 -3.44
CA LYS A 45 -11.70 21.80 -4.28
C LYS A 45 -10.21 21.51 -4.08
N VAL A 46 -9.90 20.67 -3.09
CA VAL A 46 -8.53 20.45 -2.65
C VAL A 46 -7.82 19.79 -3.80
N HIS A 47 -7.02 20.57 -4.53
CA HIS A 47 -6.37 20.11 -5.74
C HIS A 47 -5.68 18.77 -5.46
N LYS A 48 -5.77 17.82 -6.40
CA LYS A 48 -5.20 16.46 -6.27
C LYS A 48 -3.75 16.46 -5.77
N TYR A 49 -3.01 17.55 -6.02
CA TYR A 49 -1.68 17.82 -5.50
C TYR A 49 -1.62 17.98 -3.97
N MET A 50 -2.50 18.78 -3.37
CA MET A 50 -2.53 19.03 -1.92
C MET A 50 -2.85 17.75 -1.13
N LYS A 51 -3.85 16.96 -1.55
CA LYS A 51 -4.14 15.63 -0.94
C LYS A 51 -2.94 14.67 -1.01
N LYS A 52 -2.11 14.77 -2.05
CA LYS A 52 -0.91 13.93 -2.20
C LYS A 52 0.25 14.43 -1.34
N LYS A 53 0.37 15.74 -1.12
CA LYS A 53 1.36 16.35 -0.22
C LYS A 53 1.05 15.98 1.23
N GLU A 54 -0.21 16.16 1.65
CA GLU A 54 -0.70 15.82 3.00
C GLU A 54 -0.53 14.32 3.31
N ARG A 55 -0.90 13.43 2.38
CA ARG A 55 -0.67 11.98 2.55
C ARG A 55 0.81 11.62 2.74
N LYS A 56 1.71 12.29 2.02
CA LYS A 56 3.17 12.07 2.18
C LYS A 56 3.66 12.60 3.53
N GLU A 57 3.13 13.72 3.98
CA GLU A 57 3.48 14.33 5.26
C GLU A 57 3.00 13.47 6.44
N ASN A 58 1.75 13.01 6.40
CA ASN A 58 1.21 12.07 7.39
C ASN A 58 1.99 10.74 7.41
N GLN A 59 2.46 10.29 6.25
CA GLN A 59 3.31 9.11 6.16
C GLN A 59 4.72 9.35 6.76
N LYS A 60 5.28 10.55 6.64
CA LYS A 60 6.54 10.93 7.31
C LYS A 60 6.36 10.98 8.82
N LYS A 61 5.35 11.70 9.32
CA LYS A 61 5.03 11.80 10.76
C LYS A 61 4.85 10.41 11.39
N ARG A 62 4.14 9.52 10.72
CA ARG A 62 3.97 8.12 11.20
C ARG A 62 5.29 7.35 11.25
N ASN A 63 6.15 7.53 10.25
CA ASN A 63 7.46 6.85 10.24
C ASN A 63 8.41 7.43 11.30
N GLU A 64 8.34 8.72 11.60
CA GLU A 64 9.10 9.37 12.67
C GLU A 64 8.63 8.89 14.05
N MET A 65 7.32 8.85 14.29
CA MET A 65 6.77 8.27 15.52
C MET A 65 7.19 6.81 15.72
N VAL A 66 7.15 5.99 14.66
CA VAL A 66 7.62 4.59 14.72
C VAL A 66 9.11 4.50 15.01
N LYS A 67 9.93 5.46 14.52
CA LYS A 67 11.36 5.51 14.85
C LYS A 67 11.58 5.93 16.29
N GLN A 68 10.89 6.95 16.78
CA GLN A 68 10.96 7.41 18.16
C GLN A 68 10.56 6.28 19.12
N ASN A 69 9.45 5.59 18.88
CA ASN A 69 9.02 4.46 19.70
C ASN A 69 10.04 3.32 19.68
N LYS A 70 10.70 3.07 18.53
CA LYS A 70 11.77 2.07 18.46
C LYS A 70 13.00 2.51 19.24
N MET A 71 13.40 3.77 19.15
CA MET A 71 14.54 4.31 19.89
C MET A 71 14.29 4.22 21.40
N GLN A 72 13.09 4.60 21.87
CA GLN A 72 12.68 4.45 23.27
C GLN A 72 12.65 2.99 23.73
N HIS A 73 12.34 2.04 22.84
CA HIS A 73 12.33 0.61 23.18
C HIS A 73 13.72 -0.03 23.21
N TYR A 74 14.75 0.65 22.67
CA TYR A 74 16.12 0.15 22.61
C TYR A 74 17.10 1.00 23.42
N ASP A 75 16.61 1.92 24.25
CA ASP A 75 17.46 2.69 25.16
C ASP A 75 17.84 1.81 26.38
N PRO A 76 19.10 1.38 26.52
CA PRO A 76 19.53 0.49 27.59
C PRO A 76 19.43 1.14 28.98
N PHE A 77 19.35 2.48 29.03
CA PHE A 77 19.21 3.25 30.27
C PHE A 77 17.76 3.55 30.65
N GLN A 78 16.79 3.25 29.76
CA GLN A 78 15.34 3.26 30.06
C GLN A 78 14.72 1.86 29.98
N ALA A 79 15.52 0.82 29.83
CA ALA A 79 15.05 -0.54 29.79
C ALA A 79 14.56 -0.94 31.19
N TYR A 80 13.25 -0.80 31.41
CA TYR A 80 12.60 -1.30 32.62
C TYR A 80 13.07 -2.72 32.91
N SER A 81 13.59 -2.93 34.13
CA SER A 81 13.92 -4.26 34.59
C SER A 81 12.68 -5.17 34.45
N ILE A 82 12.86 -6.46 34.21
CA ILE A 82 11.73 -7.40 34.07
C ILE A 82 10.77 -7.29 35.27
N LYS A 83 11.31 -6.99 36.47
CA LYS A 83 10.53 -6.68 37.68
C LYS A 83 9.68 -5.40 37.56
N GLU A 84 10.22 -4.34 36.95
CA GLU A 84 9.49 -3.08 36.74
C GLU A 84 8.42 -3.22 35.65
N MET A 85 8.67 -4.03 34.62
CA MET A 85 7.64 -4.35 33.62
C MET A 85 6.49 -5.17 34.21
N GLN A 86 6.75 -6.10 35.13
CA GLN A 86 5.69 -6.80 35.87
C GLN A 86 4.91 -5.85 36.77
N LEU A 87 5.59 -4.98 37.51
CA LEU A 87 4.95 -3.94 38.35
C LEU A 87 4.08 -2.95 37.55
N LEU A 88 4.46 -2.62 36.31
CA LEU A 88 3.68 -1.76 35.42
C LEU A 88 2.41 -2.44 34.89
N VAL A 89 2.48 -3.74 34.61
CA VAL A 89 1.30 -4.53 34.21
C VAL A 89 0.33 -4.66 35.40
N ASP A 90 0.84 -4.95 36.58
CA ASP A 90 0.03 -5.07 37.81
C ASP A 90 -0.61 -3.73 38.21
N LYS A 91 0.08 -2.59 38.01
CA LYS A 91 -0.49 -1.25 38.21
C LYS A 91 -1.60 -0.93 37.20
N GLN A 92 -1.45 -1.30 35.93
CA GLN A 92 -2.49 -1.06 34.91
C GLN A 92 -3.76 -1.87 35.15
N ASP A 93 -3.63 -3.09 35.69
CA ASP A 93 -4.79 -3.93 36.00
C ASP A 93 -5.47 -3.49 37.31
N ASN A 94 -4.71 -2.99 38.29
CA ASN A 94 -5.25 -2.39 39.52
C ASN A 94 -5.90 -1.02 39.30
N GLU A 95 -5.38 -0.16 38.42
CA GLU A 95 -6.01 1.13 38.07
C GLU A 95 -7.31 0.96 37.26
N LYS A 96 -7.37 -0.03 36.35
CA LYS A 96 -8.62 -0.37 35.66
C LYS A 96 -9.65 -0.96 36.61
N ALA A 97 -9.22 -1.75 37.59
CA ALA A 97 -10.10 -2.29 38.62
C ALA A 97 -10.64 -1.18 39.54
N SER A 98 -9.81 -0.21 39.94
CA SER A 98 -10.20 0.91 40.82
C SER A 98 -11.06 1.97 40.11
N LEU A 99 -10.82 2.25 38.82
CA LEU A 99 -11.69 3.08 37.98
C LEU A 99 -13.06 2.42 37.71
N SER A 100 -13.13 1.08 37.69
CA SER A 100 -14.42 0.35 37.59
C SER A 100 -15.20 0.33 38.91
N ARG A 101 -14.51 0.41 40.06
CA ARG A 101 -15.15 0.44 41.39
C ARG A 101 -15.64 1.84 41.77
N LYS A 102 -14.92 2.91 41.38
CA LYS A 102 -15.34 4.31 41.68
C LYS A 102 -16.47 4.86 40.78
N ARG A 103 -16.83 4.20 39.67
CA ARG A 103 -17.92 4.64 38.78
C ARG A 103 -19.30 4.03 39.06
N LYS A 104 -19.40 3.05 39.95
CA LYS A 104 -20.66 2.33 40.25
C LYS A 104 -21.61 3.04 41.23
N HIS A 105 -21.29 4.26 41.66
CA HIS A 105 -22.11 5.02 42.60
C HIS A 105 -22.66 6.32 42.01
N ARG A 106 -23.20 6.30 40.78
CA ARG A 106 -24.14 7.35 40.32
C ARG A 106 -25.23 6.72 39.46
N LEU A 107 -26.41 6.57 40.07
CA LEU A 107 -27.80 6.31 39.67
C LEU A 107 -28.28 6.30 38.18
N GLY A 108 -27.42 6.25 37.15
CA GLY A 108 -27.81 6.25 35.73
C GLY A 108 -27.61 4.93 34.95
N GLU A 109 -26.89 3.94 35.49
CA GLU A 109 -26.45 2.77 34.70
C GLU A 109 -27.56 1.76 34.34
N LYS A 110 -28.67 1.72 35.08
CA LYS A 110 -29.75 0.75 34.80
C LYS A 110 -30.52 1.05 33.50
N ARG A 111 -30.58 2.32 33.07
CA ARG A 111 -31.24 2.70 31.79
C ARG A 111 -30.31 2.49 30.58
N LEU A 112 -29.01 2.80 30.71
CA LEU A 112 -28.03 2.61 29.64
C LEU A 112 -27.72 1.14 29.32
N MET A 113 -27.71 0.25 30.33
CA MET A 113 -27.45 -1.18 30.09
C MET A 113 -28.56 -1.87 29.29
N LYS A 114 -29.82 -1.47 29.45
CA LYS A 114 -30.97 -2.07 28.76
C LYS A 114 -30.89 -1.88 27.23
N ASP A 115 -30.34 -0.74 26.78
CA ASP A 115 -30.20 -0.41 25.36
C ASP A 115 -28.86 -0.82 24.73
N LEU A 116 -27.80 -0.94 25.55
CA LEU A 116 -26.46 -1.33 25.08
C LEU A 116 -26.27 -2.86 24.97
N LEU A 117 -26.95 -3.65 25.82
CA LEU A 117 -26.93 -5.12 25.76
C LEU A 117 -27.41 -5.69 24.40
N PRO A 118 -28.54 -5.26 23.82
CA PRO A 118 -28.95 -5.75 22.51
C PRO A 118 -27.99 -5.33 21.39
N LYS A 119 -27.45 -4.10 21.44
CA LYS A 119 -26.47 -3.61 20.46
C LYS A 119 -25.16 -4.40 20.48
N THR A 120 -24.64 -4.72 21.67
CA THR A 120 -23.42 -5.54 21.82
C THR A 120 -23.64 -7.00 21.40
N LYS A 121 -24.83 -7.57 21.67
CA LYS A 121 -25.21 -8.92 21.20
C LYS A 121 -25.33 -8.97 19.67
N GLN A 122 -25.91 -7.95 19.04
CA GLN A 122 -25.94 -7.82 17.58
C GLN A 122 -24.53 -7.67 16.99
N LEU A 123 -23.66 -6.87 17.62
CA LEU A 123 -22.28 -6.69 17.15
C LEU A 123 -21.48 -8.00 17.22
N LYS A 124 -21.62 -8.77 18.32
CA LYS A 124 -21.01 -10.11 18.46
C LYS A 124 -21.51 -11.08 17.40
N ARG A 125 -22.82 -11.08 17.08
CA ARG A 125 -23.39 -11.88 15.98
C ARG A 125 -22.79 -11.49 14.62
N LYS A 126 -22.73 -10.19 14.30
CA LYS A 126 -22.10 -9.70 13.05
C LYS A 126 -20.63 -10.10 12.95
N LEU A 127 -19.85 -9.98 14.03
CA LEU A 127 -18.45 -10.40 14.06
C LEU A 127 -18.27 -11.91 13.86
N SER A 128 -19.13 -12.74 14.46
CA SER A 128 -19.10 -14.20 14.25
C SER A 128 -19.46 -14.60 12.81
N ALA A 129 -20.41 -13.90 12.18
CA ALA A 129 -20.78 -14.12 10.78
C ALA A 129 -19.62 -13.78 9.83
N ILE A 130 -18.92 -12.66 10.07
CA ILE A 130 -17.73 -12.25 9.32
C ILE A 130 -16.61 -13.30 9.46
N LYS A 131 -16.38 -13.83 10.67
CA LYS A 131 -15.40 -14.91 10.89
C LYS A 131 -15.76 -16.18 10.12
N ARG A 132 -17.03 -16.61 10.18
CA ARG A 132 -17.52 -17.78 9.43
C ARG A 132 -17.38 -17.60 7.91
N GLN A 133 -17.70 -16.44 7.36
CA GLN A 133 -17.50 -16.14 5.95
C GLN A 133 -16.02 -16.20 5.54
N LYS A 134 -15.11 -15.65 6.35
CA LYS A 134 -13.66 -15.72 6.09
C LYS A 134 -13.15 -17.16 6.07
N GLU A 135 -13.62 -18.00 6.99
CA GLU A 135 -13.24 -19.41 7.02
C GLU A 135 -13.80 -20.20 5.84
N GLN A 136 -15.06 -19.97 5.45
CA GLN A 136 -15.65 -20.58 4.26
C GLN A 136 -14.88 -20.17 2.99
N ASN A 137 -14.52 -18.90 2.85
CA ASN A 137 -13.70 -18.41 1.73
C ASN A 137 -12.30 -19.04 1.71
N LYS A 138 -11.69 -19.23 2.89
CA LYS A 138 -10.39 -19.92 3.01
C LYS A 138 -10.50 -21.38 2.60
N LYS A 139 -11.56 -22.09 3.00
CA LYS A 139 -11.83 -23.48 2.59
C LYS A 139 -12.08 -23.59 1.08
N LYS A 140 -12.92 -22.72 0.50
CA LYS A 140 -13.18 -22.66 -0.96
C LYS A 140 -11.90 -22.40 -1.76
N ASN A 141 -11.05 -21.48 -1.32
CA ASN A 141 -9.77 -21.22 -1.99
C ASN A 141 -8.80 -22.41 -1.88
N LYS A 142 -8.75 -23.11 -0.73
CA LYS A 142 -7.94 -24.31 -0.56
C LYS A 142 -8.41 -25.44 -1.48
N GLN A 143 -9.71 -25.64 -1.62
CA GLN A 143 -10.30 -26.62 -2.55
C GLN A 143 -9.98 -26.28 -4.01
N LYS A 144 -10.14 -25.02 -4.44
CA LYS A 144 -9.77 -24.58 -5.80
C LYS A 144 -8.28 -24.83 -6.11
N MET A 145 -7.39 -24.55 -5.16
CA MET A 145 -5.95 -24.83 -5.33
C MET A 145 -5.64 -26.33 -5.46
N LEU A 146 -6.33 -27.17 -4.68
CA LEU A 146 -6.22 -28.63 -4.79
C LEU A 146 -6.75 -29.15 -6.12
N GLU A 147 -7.84 -28.59 -6.63
CA GLU A 147 -8.43 -28.97 -7.92
C GLU A 147 -7.51 -28.59 -9.10
N ILE A 148 -6.92 -27.39 -9.06
CA ILE A 148 -5.90 -26.96 -10.04
C ILE A 148 -4.68 -27.90 -10.01
N ALA A 149 -4.23 -28.30 -8.82
CA ALA A 149 -3.11 -29.23 -8.68
C ALA A 149 -3.45 -30.64 -9.20
N LYS A 150 -4.68 -31.12 -9.00
CA LYS A 150 -5.15 -32.41 -9.55
C LYS A 150 -5.23 -32.37 -11.09
N ARG A 151 -5.83 -31.31 -11.67
CA ARG A 151 -5.90 -31.12 -13.13
C ARG A 151 -4.51 -31.03 -13.78
N GLY A 152 -3.53 -30.43 -13.09
CA GLY A 152 -2.13 -30.42 -13.55
C GLY A 152 -1.53 -31.83 -13.64
N ARG A 153 -1.67 -32.63 -12.58
CA ARG A 153 -1.15 -34.01 -12.55
C ARG A 153 -1.83 -34.94 -13.55
N GLU A 154 -3.11 -34.72 -13.83
CA GLU A 154 -3.88 -35.55 -14.76
C GLU A 154 -3.50 -35.30 -16.22
N ARG A 155 -3.19 -34.04 -16.58
CA ARG A 155 -2.58 -33.71 -17.88
C ARG A 155 -1.20 -34.32 -18.02
N ASP A 156 -0.37 -34.26 -16.98
CA ASP A 156 0.97 -34.86 -17.00
C ASP A 156 0.91 -36.39 -17.17
N ARG A 157 -0.10 -37.06 -16.59
CA ARG A 157 -0.32 -38.51 -16.77
C ARG A 157 -0.78 -38.88 -18.18
N LYS A 158 -1.66 -38.09 -18.81
CA LYS A 158 -2.09 -38.32 -20.21
C LYS A 158 -0.95 -38.11 -21.20
N ILE A 159 -0.07 -37.12 -20.97
CA ILE A 159 1.09 -36.86 -21.85
C ILE A 159 2.14 -37.97 -21.75
N LYS A 160 2.34 -38.59 -20.58
CA LYS A 160 3.28 -39.72 -20.42
C LYS A 160 2.82 -41.00 -21.11
N ARG A 161 1.51 -41.26 -21.20
CA ARG A 161 0.99 -42.47 -21.88
C ARG A 161 1.14 -42.44 -23.40
N ASN A 162 1.18 -41.26 -24.03
CA ASN A 162 1.33 -41.13 -25.49
C ASN A 162 2.78 -41.08 -26.00
N LYS A 163 3.80 -41.12 -25.12
CA LYS A 163 5.22 -41.03 -25.53
C LYS A 163 5.96 -42.38 -25.60
N ASN A 164 5.30 -43.50 -25.28
CA ASN A 164 5.90 -44.83 -25.35
C ASN A 164 5.69 -45.55 -26.70
N LYS A 165 5.13 -44.89 -27.71
CA LYS A 165 5.13 -45.37 -29.09
C LYS A 165 6.12 -44.53 -29.91
N GLY A 166 7.36 -44.99 -29.99
CA GLY A 166 8.32 -44.49 -30.96
C GLY A 166 9.68 -44.14 -30.37
N ILE A 167 10.68 -44.82 -30.90
CA ILE A 167 12.10 -44.45 -30.96
C ILE A 167 12.95 -45.03 -29.82
N VAL A 168 13.29 -46.30 -30.05
CA VAL A 168 14.58 -46.90 -29.70
C VAL A 168 15.68 -46.14 -30.47
N SER A 169 16.59 -45.47 -29.77
CA SER A 169 17.98 -45.33 -30.25
C SER A 169 18.94 -44.91 -29.13
N LYS A 170 19.94 -45.76 -28.98
CA LYS A 170 21.19 -45.75 -28.21
C LYS A 170 21.77 -44.38 -27.75
N GLN A 171 22.17 -44.39 -26.47
CA GLN A 171 23.38 -43.80 -25.86
C GLN A 171 23.98 -42.50 -26.44
N THR A 172 23.95 -41.43 -25.63
CA THR A 172 25.14 -40.86 -24.96
C THR A 172 24.67 -39.93 -23.85
N ASP A 173 25.24 -40.07 -22.67
CA ASP A 173 24.93 -39.28 -21.46
C ASP A 173 25.40 -37.83 -21.61
N ASN A 174 24.59 -37.04 -22.30
CA ASN A 174 24.56 -35.60 -22.13
C ASN A 174 23.17 -35.25 -21.58
N VAL A 175 23.11 -34.96 -20.27
CA VAL A 175 21.94 -34.37 -19.63
C VAL A 175 21.73 -32.96 -20.20
N ARG A 176 21.19 -32.90 -21.43
CA ARG A 176 20.66 -31.69 -22.03
C ARG A 176 19.30 -31.48 -21.39
N PHE A 177 19.27 -30.56 -20.42
CA PHE A 177 18.00 -29.96 -19.96
C PHE A 177 17.28 -29.42 -21.19
N SER A 178 16.24 -30.13 -21.65
CA SER A 178 15.41 -29.68 -22.76
C SER A 178 14.81 -28.32 -22.36
N MET A 179 15.19 -27.28 -23.11
CA MET A 179 14.59 -25.97 -22.98
C MET A 179 13.09 -26.11 -23.21
N ILE A 180 12.31 -25.94 -22.16
CA ILE A 180 10.86 -25.82 -22.22
C ILE A 180 10.58 -24.54 -23.02
N LYS A 181 10.32 -24.69 -24.32
CA LYS A 181 9.79 -23.60 -25.15
C LYS A 181 8.35 -23.38 -24.72
N PHE A 182 8.12 -22.36 -23.89
CA PHE A 182 6.78 -21.86 -23.58
C PHE A 182 6.16 -21.28 -24.85
N GLY A 183 5.61 -22.16 -25.69
CA GLY A 183 4.90 -21.84 -26.93
C GLY A 183 3.57 -21.18 -26.64
N GLY A 184 3.60 -19.90 -26.30
CA GLY A 184 2.51 -18.98 -26.56
C GLY A 184 3.09 -17.82 -27.33
N LYS A 185 2.48 -17.43 -28.46
CA LYS A 185 2.81 -16.21 -29.20
C LYS A 185 2.54 -15.01 -28.29
N ARG A 186 3.46 -14.73 -27.35
CA ARG A 186 3.48 -13.48 -26.59
C ARG A 186 3.73 -12.40 -27.61
N LYS A 187 2.81 -11.44 -27.72
CA LYS A 187 2.99 -10.20 -28.49
C LYS A 187 4.43 -9.77 -28.29
N GLN A 188 5.20 -9.65 -29.38
CA GLN A 188 6.61 -9.30 -29.31
C GLN A 188 6.74 -8.05 -28.43
N ASP A 189 7.26 -8.21 -27.22
CA ASP A 189 7.50 -7.10 -26.33
C ASP A 189 8.45 -6.16 -27.07
N ILE A 190 7.95 -4.99 -27.48
CA ILE A 190 8.75 -3.95 -28.11
C ILE A 190 9.98 -3.76 -27.21
N LYS A 191 11.15 -4.16 -27.73
CA LYS A 191 12.39 -4.22 -26.95
C LYS A 191 12.70 -2.80 -26.48
N ARG A 192 12.44 -2.53 -25.20
CA ARG A 192 12.73 -1.24 -24.60
C ARG A 192 14.24 -1.01 -24.66
N ALA A 193 14.64 0.14 -25.20
CA ALA A 193 16.04 0.54 -25.22
C ALA A 193 16.64 0.47 -23.80
N SER A 194 17.90 0.08 -23.71
CA SER A 194 18.60 0.03 -22.42
C SER A 194 18.69 1.43 -21.80
N LEU A 195 18.70 1.52 -20.47
CA LEU A 195 18.87 2.80 -19.76
C LEU A 195 20.17 3.53 -20.16
N LYS A 196 21.22 2.79 -20.55
CA LYS A 196 22.49 3.37 -21.02
C LYS A 196 22.34 4.03 -22.40
N THR A 197 21.63 3.37 -23.32
CA THR A 197 21.36 3.91 -24.66
C THR A 197 20.41 5.11 -24.59
N GLU A 198 19.41 5.08 -23.70
CA GLU A 198 18.54 6.24 -23.44
C GLU A 198 19.36 7.44 -22.91
N LEU A 199 20.28 7.20 -21.97
CA LEU A 199 21.15 8.26 -21.44
C LEU A 199 22.04 8.88 -22.52
N LYS A 200 22.70 8.07 -23.36
CA LYS A 200 23.55 8.58 -24.45
C LYS A 200 22.75 9.45 -25.44
N ARG A 201 21.53 9.03 -25.79
CA ARG A 201 20.65 9.82 -26.68
C ARG A 201 20.26 11.15 -26.04
N ALA A 202 19.82 11.11 -24.78
CA ALA A 202 19.45 12.31 -24.03
C ALA A 202 20.63 13.29 -23.85
N GLU A 203 21.84 12.79 -23.63
CA GLU A 203 23.05 13.62 -23.51
C GLU A 203 23.45 14.25 -24.85
N LYS A 204 23.34 13.52 -25.97
CA LYS A 204 23.57 14.09 -27.31
C LYS A 204 22.61 15.23 -27.62
N ILE A 205 21.31 15.02 -27.46
CA ILE A 205 20.29 16.05 -27.66
C ILE A 205 20.56 17.26 -26.75
N GLN A 206 20.90 17.03 -25.48
CA GLN A 206 21.21 18.12 -24.56
C GLN A 206 22.49 18.89 -24.95
N GLN A 207 23.51 18.22 -25.48
CA GLN A 207 24.72 18.86 -25.98
C GLN A 207 24.45 19.65 -27.26
N GLU A 208 23.66 19.10 -28.18
CA GLU A 208 23.26 19.78 -29.42
C GLU A 208 22.45 21.04 -29.12
N ILE A 209 21.49 20.99 -28.20
CA ILE A 209 20.74 22.16 -27.73
C ILE A 209 21.67 23.25 -27.20
N LYS A 210 22.62 22.89 -26.32
CA LYS A 210 23.59 23.83 -25.76
C LYS A 210 24.51 24.46 -26.80
N LYS A 211 24.89 23.71 -27.85
CA LYS A 211 25.71 24.23 -28.95
C LYS A 211 24.94 25.23 -29.80
N THR A 212 23.65 24.98 -30.02
CA THR A 212 22.78 25.82 -30.84
C THR A 212 22.22 27.07 -30.13
N GLU A 213 22.35 27.17 -28.81
CA GLU A 213 22.00 28.39 -28.06
C GLU A 213 22.86 29.60 -28.49
N ASN A 214 24.00 29.37 -29.17
CA ASN A 214 24.89 30.42 -29.68
C ASN A 214 24.69 30.78 -31.16
N GLY A 215 23.70 30.22 -31.84
CA GLY A 215 23.43 30.54 -33.25
C GLY A 215 22.64 29.44 -33.95
N LYS A 216 21.57 29.85 -34.67
CA LYS A 216 20.65 29.06 -35.52
C LYS A 216 20.59 27.56 -35.21
N MET A 217 19.55 27.14 -34.46
CA MET A 217 19.24 25.72 -34.25
C MET A 217 19.18 24.94 -35.57
N ASP A 218 19.99 23.88 -35.62
CA ASP A 218 20.04 22.91 -36.71
C ASP A 218 18.65 22.35 -37.04
N ILE A 219 18.37 22.18 -38.34
CA ILE A 219 17.08 21.72 -38.86
C ILE A 219 16.77 20.32 -38.34
N GLU A 220 17.80 19.48 -38.20
CA GLU A 220 17.66 18.12 -37.67
C GLU A 220 17.22 18.11 -36.20
N LEU A 221 17.82 18.96 -35.36
CA LEU A 221 17.49 19.06 -33.94
C LEU A 221 16.04 19.54 -33.76
N LYS A 222 15.62 20.55 -34.53
CA LYS A 222 14.22 21.02 -34.55
C LYS A 222 13.27 19.89 -34.94
N SER A 223 13.58 19.13 -35.99
CA SER A 223 12.79 17.99 -36.43
C SER A 223 12.67 16.92 -35.32
N GLN A 224 13.77 16.61 -34.63
CA GLN A 224 13.75 15.66 -33.51
C GLN A 224 12.89 16.15 -32.33
N LEU A 225 12.99 17.43 -31.97
CA LEU A 225 12.18 18.04 -30.92
C LEU A 225 10.69 18.04 -31.28
N MET A 226 10.34 18.37 -32.52
CA MET A 226 8.96 18.30 -33.02
C MET A 226 8.43 16.85 -33.03
N LYS A 227 9.23 15.88 -33.48
CA LYS A 227 8.87 14.45 -33.40
C LYS A 227 8.61 14.02 -31.95
N ASN A 228 9.44 14.47 -31.01
CA ASN A 228 9.23 14.18 -29.58
C ASN A 228 7.97 14.85 -29.03
N ALA A 229 7.65 16.08 -29.45
CA ALA A 229 6.41 16.76 -29.09
C ALA A 229 5.18 16.01 -29.63
N LEU A 230 5.19 15.65 -30.93
CA LEU A 230 4.13 14.85 -31.55
C LEU A 230 3.94 13.50 -30.85
N ASN A 231 5.04 12.83 -30.49
CA ASN A 231 4.99 11.58 -29.72
C ASN A 231 4.33 11.77 -28.35
N LYS A 232 4.61 12.88 -27.65
CA LYS A 232 3.95 13.20 -26.38
C LYS A 232 2.44 13.42 -26.57
N VAL A 233 2.03 14.14 -27.62
CA VAL A 233 0.61 14.35 -27.98
C VAL A 233 -0.08 13.02 -28.29
N LYS A 234 0.59 12.13 -29.02
CA LYS A 234 0.13 10.74 -29.29
C LYS A 234 0.12 9.83 -28.05
N GLY A 235 0.52 10.34 -26.87
CA GLY A 235 0.57 9.57 -25.62
C GLY A 235 1.77 8.65 -25.47
N VAL A 236 2.75 8.72 -26.38
CA VAL A 236 4.00 7.96 -26.29
C VAL A 236 4.91 8.59 -25.23
N LYS A 237 5.34 7.78 -24.27
CA LYS A 237 6.19 8.24 -23.15
C LYS A 237 7.63 8.48 -23.63
N VAL A 238 7.96 9.74 -23.88
CA VAL A 238 9.32 10.18 -24.21
C VAL A 238 10.13 10.42 -22.93
N LYS A 239 11.41 9.98 -22.91
CA LYS A 239 12.29 10.06 -21.73
C LYS A 239 13.61 10.76 -22.09
N ASP A 240 13.62 12.08 -22.09
CA ASP A 240 14.80 12.83 -22.54
C ASP A 240 15.59 13.48 -21.38
N ASP A 241 15.07 13.38 -20.15
CA ASP A 241 15.68 14.06 -18.99
C ASP A 241 16.92 13.32 -18.47
N VAL A 242 18.11 13.80 -18.82
CA VAL A 242 19.42 13.24 -18.38
C VAL A 242 19.49 13.09 -16.85
N LYS A 243 19.08 14.12 -16.09
CA LYS A 243 19.07 14.08 -14.61
C LYS A 243 18.16 12.96 -14.08
N LYS A 244 17.01 12.71 -14.70
CA LYS A 244 16.06 11.66 -14.26
C LYS A 244 16.57 10.27 -14.63
N ILE A 245 17.19 10.10 -15.81
CA ILE A 245 17.80 8.84 -16.22
C ILE A 245 18.97 8.47 -15.30
N LYS A 246 19.87 9.42 -14.99
CA LYS A 246 20.98 9.24 -14.03
C LYS A 246 20.47 8.82 -12.64
N LYS A 247 19.43 9.48 -12.12
CA LYS A 247 18.78 9.10 -10.84
C LYS A 247 18.23 7.67 -10.88
N THR A 248 17.63 7.28 -12.01
CA THR A 248 17.09 5.93 -12.20
C THR A 248 18.20 4.88 -12.21
N MET A 249 19.31 5.14 -12.90
CA MET A 249 20.49 4.26 -12.88
C MET A 249 21.05 4.10 -11.46
N LYS A 250 21.17 5.18 -10.68
CA LYS A 250 21.60 5.12 -9.27
C LYS A 250 20.68 4.23 -8.44
N ARG A 251 19.36 4.33 -8.60
CA ARG A 251 18.39 3.47 -7.90
C ARG A 251 18.55 2.00 -8.28
N VAL A 252 18.76 1.71 -9.57
CA VAL A 252 19.01 0.34 -10.04
C VAL A 252 20.28 -0.24 -9.43
N LYS A 253 21.37 0.54 -9.39
CA LYS A 253 22.63 0.14 -8.71
C LYS A 253 22.39 -0.20 -7.23
N LYS A 254 21.77 0.70 -6.47
CA LYS A 254 21.41 0.47 -5.05
C LYS A 254 20.52 -0.77 -4.86
N ARG A 255 19.57 -1.02 -5.76
CA ARG A 255 18.72 -2.22 -5.71
C ARG A 255 19.54 -3.50 -5.93
N LYS A 256 20.48 -3.48 -6.87
CA LYS A 256 21.39 -4.62 -7.11
C LYS A 256 22.34 -4.85 -5.93
N GLU A 257 22.89 -3.80 -5.32
CA GLU A 257 23.72 -3.89 -4.11
C GLU A 257 22.95 -4.50 -2.94
N LYS A 258 21.74 -4.01 -2.65
CA LYS A 258 20.86 -4.60 -1.62
C LYS A 258 20.54 -6.07 -1.92
N SER A 259 20.34 -6.41 -3.19
CA SER A 259 20.16 -7.81 -3.58
C SER A 259 21.42 -8.63 -3.29
N LYS A 260 22.61 -8.14 -3.68
CA LYS A 260 23.89 -8.81 -3.43
C LYS A 260 24.12 -9.05 -1.92
N GLN A 261 23.84 -8.05 -1.08
CA GLN A 261 23.93 -8.17 0.38
C GLN A 261 22.98 -9.26 0.92
N LYS A 262 21.71 -9.22 0.55
CA LYS A 262 20.73 -10.26 0.96
C LYS A 262 21.13 -11.66 0.53
N TRP A 263 21.68 -11.81 -0.67
CA TRP A 263 22.18 -13.10 -1.14
C TRP A 263 23.41 -13.57 -0.36
N LYS A 264 24.32 -12.66 0.02
CA LYS A 264 25.46 -12.96 0.89
C LYS A 264 25.00 -13.41 2.28
N GLU A 265 24.02 -12.72 2.86
CA GLU A 265 23.41 -13.08 4.15
C GLU A 265 22.76 -14.46 4.10
N ARG A 266 21.96 -14.75 3.07
CA ARG A 266 21.33 -16.07 2.88
C ARG A 266 22.37 -17.19 2.79
N LYS A 267 23.43 -17.00 2.00
CA LYS A 267 24.53 -17.98 1.90
C LYS A 267 25.23 -18.16 3.26
N SER A 268 25.45 -17.09 4.00
CA SER A 268 26.05 -17.14 5.34
C SER A 268 25.17 -17.90 6.34
N GLN A 269 23.86 -17.64 6.34
CA GLN A 269 22.88 -18.35 7.18
C GLN A 269 22.86 -19.85 6.85
N GLN A 270 22.78 -20.21 5.57
CA GLN A 270 22.83 -21.61 5.15
C GLN A 270 24.12 -22.32 5.61
N ARG A 271 25.28 -21.66 5.49
CA ARG A 271 26.56 -22.20 5.99
C ARG A 271 26.54 -22.39 7.51
N LYS A 272 25.99 -21.43 8.28
CA LYS A 272 25.88 -21.53 9.74
C LYS A 272 24.94 -22.67 10.16
N GLU A 273 23.80 -22.81 9.50
CA GLU A 273 22.86 -23.90 9.74
C GLU A 273 23.48 -25.27 9.45
N LEU A 274 24.19 -25.40 8.32
CA LEU A 274 24.90 -26.63 7.97
C LEU A 274 25.94 -26.99 9.04
N LYS A 275 26.77 -26.02 9.46
CA LYS A 275 27.75 -26.21 10.53
C LYS A 275 27.11 -26.62 11.86
N ARG A 276 25.97 -26.01 12.24
CA ARG A 276 25.22 -26.39 13.45
C ARG A 276 24.71 -27.84 13.36
N LYS A 277 24.15 -28.24 12.22
CA LYS A 277 23.69 -29.63 12.00
C LYS A 277 24.85 -30.62 12.05
N MET A 278 26.00 -30.29 11.46
CA MET A 278 27.20 -31.13 11.53
C MET A 278 27.69 -31.29 12.98
N LYS A 279 27.84 -30.19 13.73
CA LYS A 279 28.21 -30.24 15.16
C LYS A 279 27.23 -31.07 15.99
N GLN A 280 25.93 -30.92 15.77
CA GLN A 280 24.93 -31.72 16.48
C GLN A 280 25.05 -33.22 16.16
N ARG A 281 25.33 -33.56 14.89
CA ARG A 281 25.59 -34.95 14.49
C ARG A 281 26.83 -35.51 15.18
N GLU A 282 27.92 -34.75 15.23
CA GLU A 282 29.15 -35.15 15.94
C GLU A 282 28.89 -35.42 17.43
N ILE A 283 28.15 -34.53 18.11
CA ILE A 283 27.78 -34.70 19.52
C ILE A 283 26.94 -35.98 19.70
N ASN A 284 25.95 -36.22 18.84
CA ASN A 284 25.10 -37.40 18.92
C ASN A 284 25.90 -38.70 18.66
N LEU A 285 26.83 -38.69 17.71
CA LEU A 285 27.71 -39.82 17.43
C LEU A 285 28.65 -40.12 18.62
N LYS A 286 29.23 -39.09 19.23
CA LYS A 286 30.04 -39.23 20.45
C LYS A 286 29.23 -39.84 21.60
N LYS A 287 28.00 -39.35 21.84
CA LYS A 287 27.09 -39.92 22.86
C LYS A 287 26.75 -41.39 22.61
N LYS A 288 26.53 -41.78 21.34
CA LYS A 288 26.29 -43.20 20.98
C LYS A 288 27.51 -44.08 21.23
N LYS A 289 28.72 -43.63 20.87
CA LYS A 289 29.96 -44.38 21.13
C LYS A 289 30.20 -44.66 22.61
N VAL A 290 29.91 -43.69 23.49
CA VAL A 290 30.02 -43.87 24.94
C VAL A 290 28.99 -44.87 25.48
N ARG A 291 27.75 -44.85 24.96
CA ARG A 291 26.69 -45.77 25.39
C ARG A 291 26.90 -47.22 24.96
N GLY A 292 27.51 -47.46 23.80
CA GLY A 292 27.80 -48.83 23.31
C GLY A 292 29.08 -49.45 23.86
N LYS A 293 29.77 -48.78 24.81
CA LYS A 293 30.96 -49.28 25.51
C LYS A 293 30.67 -49.64 26.99
N LYS A 294 29.40 -49.58 27.40
CA LYS A 294 28.90 -50.17 28.66
C LYS A 294 28.16 -51.43 28.31
#